data_AF-A0A961G455-F1
#
_entry.id   AF-A0A961G455-F1
#
_cell.length_a   1.000
_cell.length_b   1.000
_cell.length_c   1.000
_cell.angle_alpha   90.00
_cell.angle_beta   90.00
_cell.angle_gamma   90.00
#
_symmetry.space_group_name_H-M   'P 1'
#
loop_
_entity.id
_entity.type
_entity.pdbx_description
1 polymer ?
#
loop_
_entity_poly.entity_id
_entity_poly.type
_entity_poly.pdbx_seq_one_letter_code
_entity_poly.pdbx_strand_id
1 'polypeptide(L)'
;MWPNSSGLAREVFTCYEAGAFGYHLHRKLAAMGVTNYVVQPQDWDERGKGVKNDRLDAMALCQRLDRFTRGNRKAFSIVRVPSENEERDRAFTRQRQQIVRERQRLQAMGRSLLASHGIHVTGKGGQAGRGSASLMKHPHGSLSG
;
A
#
# COMPACT_ATOMS: atom_id res chain seq x y z
N MET A 1 24.84 -9.49 18.08
CA MET A 1 25.30 -10.60 17.21
C MET A 1 24.57 -11.84 17.69
N TRP A 2 23.66 -12.42 16.90
CA TRP A 2 22.96 -13.66 17.27
C TRP A 2 24.01 -14.78 17.32
N PRO A 3 24.11 -15.59 18.40
CA PRO A 3 25.07 -16.67 18.46
C PRO A 3 24.81 -17.64 17.30
N ASN A 4 25.89 -18.08 16.64
CA ASN A 4 25.84 -19.10 15.60
C ASN A 4 24.92 -20.26 16.04
N SER A 5 23.77 -20.41 15.38
CA SER A 5 22.77 -21.44 15.62
C SER A 5 23.28 -22.86 15.32
N SER A 6 24.54 -22.99 14.90
CA SER A 6 25.18 -24.16 14.30
C SER A 6 25.43 -25.33 15.27
N GLY A 7 24.67 -25.41 16.37
CA GLY A 7 24.65 -26.56 17.28
C GLY A 7 23.27 -27.00 17.78
N LEU A 8 22.18 -26.24 17.54
CA LEU A 8 20.86 -26.54 18.12
C LEU A 8 19.82 -27.01 17.10
N ALA A 9 19.93 -26.57 15.85
CA ALA A 9 19.00 -26.95 14.78
C ALA A 9 19.76 -27.12 13.46
N ARG A 10 19.37 -28.13 12.68
CA ARG A 10 19.94 -28.37 11.34
C ARG A 10 19.56 -27.24 10.37
N GLU A 11 18.31 -26.79 10.42
CA GLU A 11 17.74 -25.78 9.53
C GLU A 11 16.79 -24.87 10.33
N VAL A 12 16.72 -23.59 9.97
CA VAL A 12 15.81 -22.61 10.56
C VAL A 12 14.95 -22.00 9.46
N PHE A 13 13.64 -22.04 9.67
CA PHE A 13 12.64 -21.48 8.76
C PHE A 13 11.88 -20.35 9.43
N THR A 14 11.65 -19.27 8.68
CA THR A 14 10.82 -18.13 9.13
C THR A 14 9.90 -17.69 8.01
N CYS A 15 8.85 -16.94 8.34
CA CYS A 15 8.05 -16.26 7.34
C CYS A 15 7.42 -14.97 7.88
N TYR A 16 7.03 -14.09 6.96
CA TYR A 16 6.21 -12.92 7.26
C TYR A 16 5.41 -12.50 6.02
N GLU A 17 4.34 -11.73 6.23
CA GLU A 17 3.48 -11.24 5.16
C GLU A 17 4.10 -10.02 4.45
N ALA A 18 4.00 -9.98 3.12
CA ALA A 18 4.42 -8.82 2.34
C ALA A 18 3.60 -7.59 2.77
N GLY A 19 4.27 -6.62 3.39
CA GLY A 19 3.63 -5.43 3.94
C GLY A 19 4.47 -4.17 3.81
N ALA A 20 4.14 -3.18 4.62
CA ALA A 20 4.80 -1.86 4.58
C ALA A 20 6.29 -1.89 4.93
N PHE A 21 6.76 -2.94 5.63
CA PHE A 21 8.15 -3.07 6.07
C PHE A 21 9.15 -3.43 4.96
N GLY A 22 8.67 -3.70 3.74
CA GLY A 22 9.52 -4.04 2.58
C GLY A 22 10.23 -5.39 2.75
N TYR A 23 11.36 -5.56 2.07
CA TYR A 23 12.04 -6.86 1.95
C TYR A 23 13.42 -6.95 2.63
N HIS A 24 13.84 -5.89 3.32
CA HIS A 24 15.14 -5.83 3.98
C HIS A 24 15.31 -6.92 5.07
N LEU A 25 14.25 -7.23 5.83
CA LEU A 25 14.29 -8.29 6.83
C LEU A 25 14.56 -9.67 6.20
N HIS A 26 13.94 -9.96 5.06
CA HIS A 26 14.19 -11.21 4.33
C HIS A 26 15.67 -11.32 3.93
N ARG A 27 16.24 -10.24 3.38
CA ARG A 27 17.67 -10.22 2.98
C ARG A 27 18.60 -10.44 4.17
N LYS A 28 18.33 -9.79 5.31
CA LYS A 28 19.10 -9.98 6.55
C LYS A 28 19.02 -11.42 7.06
N LEU A 29 17.83 -12.01 7.10
CA LEU A 29 17.64 -13.41 7.54
C LEU A 29 18.36 -14.39 6.60
N ALA A 30 18.21 -14.21 5.29
CA ALA A 30 18.90 -15.03 4.29
C ALA A 30 20.42 -14.95 4.41
N ALA A 31 20.98 -13.75 4.65
CA ALA A 31 22.41 -13.55 4.88
C ALA A 31 22.92 -14.25 6.16
N MET A 32 22.04 -14.53 7.13
CA MET A 32 22.35 -15.31 8.33
C MET A 32 22.14 -16.83 8.14
N GLY A 33 21.82 -17.29 6.93
CA GLY A 33 21.56 -18.71 6.63
C GLY A 33 20.15 -19.19 7.01
N VAL A 34 19.24 -18.27 7.34
CA VAL A 34 17.85 -18.61 7.66
C VAL A 34 17.01 -18.68 6.37
N THR A 35 16.22 -19.75 6.22
CA THR A 35 15.28 -19.85 5.10
C THR A 35 14.02 -19.06 5.41
N ASN A 36 13.95 -17.82 4.93
CA ASN A 36 12.78 -16.95 5.12
C ASN A 36 11.85 -16.92 3.91
N TYR A 37 10.56 -17.18 4.11
CA TYR A 37 9.51 -16.99 3.10
C TYR A 37 8.76 -15.67 3.30
N VAL A 38 8.59 -14.90 2.23
CA VAL A 38 7.66 -13.77 2.20
C VAL A 38 6.37 -14.26 1.57
N VAL A 39 5.24 -14.07 2.24
CA VAL A 39 3.95 -14.62 1.81
C VAL A 39 2.94 -13.51 1.53
N GLN A 40 1.94 -13.82 0.72
CA GLN A 40 0.83 -12.90 0.49
C GLN A 40 0.10 -12.60 1.80
N PRO A 41 -0.33 -11.35 2.06
CA PRO A 41 -1.19 -11.03 3.20
C PRO A 41 -2.48 -11.84 3.17
N GLN A 42 -2.85 -12.40 4.30
CA GLN A 42 -4.07 -13.18 4.47
C GLN A 42 -4.94 -12.54 5.56
N ASP A 43 -6.25 -12.73 5.42
CA ASP A 43 -7.15 -12.51 6.55
C ASP A 43 -7.11 -13.75 7.45
N TRP A 44 -6.58 -13.57 8.66
CA TRP A 44 -6.44 -14.65 9.64
C TRP A 44 -7.67 -14.78 10.55
N ASP A 45 -8.57 -13.80 10.55
CA ASP A 45 -9.89 -13.92 11.16
C ASP A 45 -10.88 -14.55 10.18
N GLU A 46 -10.60 -15.79 9.75
CA GLU A 46 -11.39 -16.51 8.75
C GLU A 46 -12.88 -16.68 9.15
N ARG A 47 -13.19 -16.52 10.45
CA ARG A 47 -14.55 -16.65 10.99
C ARG A 47 -15.23 -15.30 11.27
N GLY A 48 -14.58 -14.18 10.94
CA GLY A 48 -15.13 -12.83 11.07
C GLY A 48 -15.58 -12.49 12.49
N LYS A 49 -14.89 -13.02 13.51
CA LYS A 49 -15.29 -12.83 14.92
C LYS A 49 -14.87 -11.46 15.46
N GLY A 50 -14.13 -10.66 14.68
CA GLY A 50 -13.76 -9.29 15.00
C GLY A 50 -12.69 -9.16 16.08
N VAL A 51 -12.08 -10.26 16.50
CA VAL A 51 -10.99 -10.27 17.50
C VAL A 51 -9.69 -10.59 16.77
N LYS A 52 -9.02 -9.55 16.26
CA LYS A 52 -7.63 -9.67 15.84
C LYS A 52 -6.76 -9.83 17.08
N ASN A 53 -6.10 -10.97 17.17
CA ASN A 53 -5.14 -11.25 18.22
C ASN A 53 -3.84 -11.65 17.56
N ASP A 54 -2.84 -10.78 17.63
CA ASP A 54 -1.53 -10.98 17.02
C ASP A 54 -0.92 -12.34 17.38
N ARG A 55 -1.23 -12.87 18.58
CA ARG A 55 -0.79 -14.21 19.01
C ARG A 55 -1.46 -15.33 18.20
N LEU A 56 -2.76 -15.22 17.92
CA LEU A 56 -3.49 -16.19 17.12
C LEU A 56 -3.02 -16.14 15.66
N ASP A 57 -2.83 -14.93 15.12
CA ASP A 57 -2.36 -14.72 13.75
C ASP A 57 -0.94 -15.29 13.58
N ALA A 58 -0.03 -15.00 14.52
CA ALA A 58 1.32 -15.56 14.53
C ALA A 58 1.30 -17.10 14.64
N MET A 59 0.43 -17.67 15.48
CA MET A 59 0.28 -19.12 15.59
C MET A 59 -0.22 -19.75 14.28
N ALA A 60 -1.23 -19.16 13.65
CA ALA A 60 -1.78 -19.62 12.38
C ALA A 60 -0.73 -19.56 11.26
N LEU A 61 0.06 -18.48 11.22
CA LEU A 61 1.16 -18.32 10.29
C LEU A 61 2.24 -19.41 10.48
N CYS A 62 2.65 -19.66 11.73
CA CYS A 62 3.59 -20.74 12.06
C CYS A 62 3.06 -22.13 11.66
N GLN A 63 1.79 -22.41 11.91
CA GLN A 63 1.17 -23.69 11.50
C GLN A 63 1.14 -23.87 9.98
N ARG A 64 0.88 -22.80 9.22
CA ARG A 64 0.95 -22.85 7.74
C ARG A 64 2.40 -23.06 7.26
N LEU A 65 3.38 -22.44 7.92
CA LEU A 65 4.80 -22.65 7.62
C LEU A 65 5.26 -24.08 7.85
N ASP A 66 4.86 -24.71 8.95
CA ASP A 66 5.18 -26.12 9.22
C ASP A 66 4.60 -27.03 8.11
N ARG A 67 3.32 -26.86 7.74
CA ARG A 67 2.73 -27.64 6.64
C ARG A 67 3.44 -27.40 5.30
N PHE A 68 3.78 -26.15 5.03
CA PHE A 68 4.46 -25.76 3.79
C PHE A 68 5.83 -26.38 3.65
N THR A 69 6.63 -26.35 4.72
CA THR A 69 7.97 -26.95 4.77
C THR A 69 7.93 -28.48 4.72
N ARG A 70 6.85 -29.10 5.20
CA ARG A 70 6.58 -30.55 5.05
C ARG A 70 5.99 -30.96 3.69
N GLY A 71 5.98 -30.06 2.70
CA GLY A 71 5.61 -30.38 1.32
C GLY A 71 4.22 -29.93 0.89
N ASN A 72 3.37 -29.42 1.79
CA ASN A 72 2.09 -28.82 1.38
C ASN A 72 2.31 -27.42 0.79
N ARG A 73 2.72 -27.38 -0.48
CA ARG A 73 3.00 -26.14 -1.22
C ARG A 73 1.80 -25.20 -1.36
N LYS A 74 0.57 -25.68 -1.10
CA LYS A 74 -0.66 -24.86 -1.13
C LYS A 74 -0.92 -24.13 0.19
N ALA A 75 -0.18 -24.44 1.26
CA ALA A 75 -0.34 -23.76 2.54
C ALA A 75 0.08 -22.28 2.50
N PHE A 76 0.89 -21.88 1.52
CA PHE A 76 1.26 -20.48 1.28
C PHE A 76 1.21 -20.10 -0.20
N SER A 77 0.94 -18.82 -0.45
CA SER A 77 1.27 -18.13 -1.69
C SER A 77 2.55 -17.31 -1.44
N ILE A 78 3.68 -17.74 -2.01
CA ILE A 78 4.97 -17.04 -1.84
C ILE A 78 4.98 -15.79 -2.71
N VAL A 79 5.38 -14.67 -2.11
CA VAL A 79 5.72 -13.44 -2.82
C VAL A 79 7.17 -13.51 -3.28
N ARG A 80 7.37 -13.35 -4.59
CA ARG A 80 8.72 -13.20 -5.16
C ARG A 80 9.32 -11.88 -4.66
N VAL A 81 10.40 -11.99 -3.89
CA VAL A 81 11.12 -10.83 -3.37
C VAL A 81 11.86 -10.12 -4.52
N PRO A 82 11.61 -8.82 -4.76
CA PRO A 82 12.34 -8.06 -5.75
C PRO A 82 13.80 -7.83 -5.35
N SER A 83 14.65 -7.63 -6.36
CA SER A 83 16.00 -7.09 -6.13
C SER A 83 15.90 -5.67 -5.55
N GLU A 84 16.97 -5.19 -4.92
CA GLU A 84 16.97 -3.85 -4.34
C GLU A 84 16.76 -2.76 -5.40
N ASN A 85 17.32 -2.94 -6.59
CA ASN A 85 17.12 -2.02 -7.71
C ASN A 85 15.65 -2.01 -8.16
N GLU A 86 15.03 -3.19 -8.35
CA GLU A 86 13.61 -3.27 -8.71
C GLU A 86 12.69 -2.70 -7.62
N GLU A 87 13.02 -2.91 -6.34
CA GLU A 87 12.26 -2.35 -5.21
C GLU A 87 12.32 -0.83 -5.23
N ARG A 88 13.52 -0.26 -5.44
CA ARG A 88 13.75 1.19 -5.56
C ARG A 88 12.99 1.80 -6.73
N ASP A 89 13.07 1.19 -7.91
CA ASP A 89 12.41 1.71 -9.11
C ASP A 89 10.87 1.70 -8.96
N ARG A 90 10.33 0.65 -8.33
CA ARG A 90 8.90 0.59 -7.99
C ARG A 90 8.52 1.62 -6.93
N ALA A 91 9.37 1.86 -5.93
CA ALA A 91 9.11 2.85 -4.89
C ALA A 91 8.99 4.26 -5.48
N PHE A 92 9.91 4.64 -6.37
CA PHE A 92 9.87 5.93 -7.06
C PHE A 92 8.56 6.12 -7.85
N THR A 93 8.17 5.10 -8.63
CA THR A 93 6.93 5.15 -9.42
C THR A 93 5.69 5.29 -8.52
N ARG A 94 5.62 4.54 -7.42
CA ARG A 94 4.51 4.63 -6.46
C ARG A 94 4.44 6.00 -5.80
N GLN A 95 5.58 6.54 -5.36
CA GLN A 95 5.66 7.84 -4.73
C GLN A 95 5.17 8.94 -5.69
N ARG A 96 5.62 8.91 -6.95
CA ARG A 96 5.13 9.83 -7.99
C ARG A 96 3.61 9.74 -8.15
N GLN A 97 3.06 8.53 -8.23
CA GLN A 97 1.61 8.34 -8.35
C GLN A 97 0.86 8.88 -7.12
N GLN A 98 1.37 8.67 -5.91
CA GLN A 98 0.78 9.20 -4.68
C GLN A 98 0.75 10.74 -4.69
N ILE A 99 1.87 11.39 -5.06
CA ILE A 99 1.96 12.85 -5.16
C ILE A 99 0.99 13.39 -6.22
N VAL A 100 0.89 12.73 -7.38
CA VAL A 100 -0.05 13.14 -8.43
C VAL A 100 -1.50 13.05 -7.95
N ARG A 101 -1.87 11.98 -7.25
CA ARG A 101 -3.21 11.84 -6.66
C ARG A 101 -3.47 12.90 -5.60
N GLU A 102 -2.49 13.19 -4.75
CA GLU A 102 -2.65 14.20 -3.71
C GLU A 102 -2.81 15.60 -4.30
N ARG A 103 -2.05 15.93 -5.34
CA ARG A 103 -2.24 17.16 -6.11
C ARG A 103 -3.65 17.24 -6.70
N GLN A 104 -4.15 16.17 -7.31
CA GLN A 104 -5.51 16.13 -7.86
C GLN A 104 -6.56 16.31 -6.77
N ARG A 105 -6.38 15.69 -5.60
CA ARG A 105 -7.26 15.83 -4.43
C ARG A 105 -7.31 17.28 -3.95
N LEU A 106 -6.15 17.91 -3.76
CA LEU A 106 -6.04 19.32 -3.36
C LEU A 106 -6.68 20.27 -4.39
N GLN A 107 -6.46 20.02 -5.68
CA GLN A 107 -7.11 20.78 -6.76
C GLN A 107 -8.64 20.63 -6.74
N ALA A 108 -9.15 19.42 -6.51
CA ALA A 108 -10.59 19.18 -6.42
C ALA A 108 -11.21 19.90 -5.20
N MET A 109 -10.55 19.84 -4.04
CA MET A 109 -10.98 20.56 -2.84
C MET A 109 -11.01 22.07 -3.08
N GLY A 110 -9.96 22.64 -3.69
CA GLY A 110 -9.92 24.07 -4.02
C GLY A 110 -11.03 24.49 -4.99
N ARG A 111 -11.30 23.70 -6.04
CA ARG A 111 -12.43 23.98 -6.97
C ARG A 111 -13.79 23.90 -6.28
N SER A 112 -13.97 22.94 -5.38
CA SER A 112 -15.21 22.79 -4.60
C SER A 112 -15.46 24.02 -3.73
N LEU A 113 -14.42 24.53 -3.06
CA LEU A 113 -14.49 25.76 -2.26
C LEU A 113 -14.82 26.99 -3.11
N LEU A 114 -14.20 27.14 -4.28
CA LEU A 114 -14.51 28.27 -5.16
C LEU A 114 -15.94 28.19 -5.71
N ALA A 115 -16.41 26.98 -6.03
CA ALA A 115 -17.78 26.76 -6.49
C ALA A 115 -18.81 27.13 -5.42
N SER A 116 -18.54 26.91 -4.12
CA SER A 116 -19.44 27.38 -3.04
C SER A 116 -19.54 28.90 -2.94
N HIS A 117 -18.62 29.63 -3.58
CA HIS A 117 -18.66 31.09 -3.73
C HIS A 117 -19.09 31.55 -5.13
N GLY A 118 -19.62 30.65 -5.97
CA GLY A 118 -20.06 30.95 -7.34
C GLY A 118 -18.92 31.19 -8.34
N ILE A 119 -17.67 30.88 -7.97
CA ILE A 119 -16.49 31.07 -8.82
C ILE A 119 -16.14 29.75 -9.49
N HIS A 120 -16.30 29.68 -10.81
CA HIS A 120 -15.95 28.49 -11.60
C HIS A 120 -14.62 28.65 -12.32
N VAL A 121 -13.61 27.90 -11.89
CA VAL A 121 -12.28 27.90 -12.51
C VAL A 121 -12.18 26.79 -13.56
N THR A 122 -11.95 27.17 -14.82
CA THR A 122 -11.64 26.23 -15.90
C THR A 122 -10.12 26.11 -16.07
N GLY A 123 -9.59 24.89 -16.09
CA GLY A 123 -8.15 24.65 -16.25
C GLY A 123 -7.80 23.19 -16.51
N LYS A 124 -6.77 22.95 -17.32
CA LYS A 124 -6.32 21.61 -17.76
C LYS A 124 -5.83 20.76 -16.58
N GLY A 125 -6.74 20.01 -15.97
CA GLY A 125 -6.42 19.07 -14.89
C GLY A 125 -7.66 18.39 -14.36
N GLY A 126 -8.23 17.50 -15.18
CA GLY A 126 -9.48 16.77 -14.93
C GLY A 126 -10.51 17.12 -15.99
N GLN A 127 -11.00 16.13 -16.73
CA GLN A 127 -11.98 16.30 -17.80
C GLN A 127 -13.21 17.09 -17.31
N ALA A 128 -13.33 18.33 -17.76
CA ALA A 128 -14.61 19.01 -17.82
C ALA A 128 -15.36 18.46 -19.04
N GLY A 129 -16.10 17.38 -18.84
CA GLY A 129 -17.09 16.92 -19.80
C GLY A 129 -18.29 17.87 -19.76
N ARG A 130 -18.31 18.81 -20.72
CA ARG A 130 -19.46 19.55 -21.28
C ARG A 130 -20.40 20.27 -20.29
N GLY A 131 -20.27 21.58 -20.25
CA GLY A 131 -21.29 22.50 -19.72
C GLY A 131 -20.83 23.94 -19.94
N SER A 132 -21.38 24.56 -20.96
CA SER A 132 -20.99 25.82 -21.58
C SER A 132 -20.87 27.00 -20.62
N ALA A 133 -19.96 27.92 -20.97
CA ALA A 133 -19.85 29.24 -20.38
C ALA A 133 -21.18 30.00 -20.47
N SER A 134 -21.63 30.55 -19.35
CA SER A 134 -22.40 31.79 -19.36
C SER A 134 -21.67 32.78 -18.46
N LEU A 135 -20.95 33.68 -19.11
CA LEU A 135 -20.31 34.84 -18.50
C LEU A 135 -21.43 35.74 -17.97
N MET A 136 -21.73 35.69 -16.67
CA MET A 136 -22.65 36.64 -16.05
C MET A 136 -22.04 38.04 -16.15
N LYS A 137 -22.59 38.86 -17.04
CA LYS A 137 -22.39 40.31 -17.04
C LYS A 137 -22.97 40.87 -15.75
N HIS A 138 -22.16 41.58 -14.98
CA HIS A 138 -22.64 42.43 -13.89
C HIS A 138 -23.53 43.55 -14.48
N PRO A 139 -24.76 43.76 -14.00
CA PRO A 139 -25.49 44.97 -14.33
C PRO A 139 -24.89 46.13 -13.51
N HIS A 140 -24.21 47.04 -14.19
CA HIS A 140 -23.97 48.38 -13.64
C HIS A 140 -25.33 49.03 -13.40
N GLY A 141 -25.56 49.46 -12.16
CA GLY A 141 -26.72 50.25 -11.80
C GLY A 141 -26.78 51.54 -12.60
N SER A 142 -27.92 51.77 -13.25
CA SER A 142 -28.31 53.09 -13.73
C SER A 142 -29.02 53.81 -12.59
N LEU A 143 -28.31 54.71 -11.92
CA LEU A 143 -28.90 55.87 -11.25
C LEU A 143 -29.31 56.86 -12.34
N SER A 144 -30.59 57.17 -12.45
CA SER A 144 -31.08 58.39 -13.10
C SER A 144 -32.58 58.58 -12.88
N GLY A 145 -32.96 59.75 -12.36
CA GLY A 145 -34.26 60.39 -12.58
C GLY A 145 -35.28 60.23 -11.48
#